data_AF-A0A7S4SS25-F1
#
_entry.id   AF-A0A7S4SS25-F1
#
_cell.length_a   1.000
_cell.length_b   1.000
_cell.length_c   1.000
_cell.angle_alpha   90.00
_cell.angle_beta   90.00
_cell.angle_gamma   90.00
#
_symmetry.space_group_name_H-M   'P 1'
#
loop_
_entity.id
_entity.type
_entity.pdbx_description
1 polymer ?
#
loop_
_entity_poly.entity_id
_entity_poly.type
_entity_poly.pdbx_seq_one_letter_code
_entity_poly.pdbx_strand_id
1 'polypeptide(L)'
;MNPQLSNGGLFLHYYTKELMLHDAGARLEVALPDRRPLPSLVGGAEPGGPARPLERCLAPGRPMDDEVFLRCFHEGKLPSWGHEAKLRVVWCLLREHGRMKGGTEKVLQALQQAEGSGHNVTASYFWLQMVTLADVKAGDLTTYAQFAQLPSSQKLLNPDLIDKHYSDRAIADGATDLRFPDRKPLPSFVR
;
A
#
# COMPACT_ATOMS: atom_id res chain seq x y z
N MET A 1 20.95 8.09 -4.16
CA MET A 1 20.86 8.53 -5.57
C MET A 1 20.73 7.26 -6.41
N ASN A 2 19.70 7.12 -7.25
CA ASN A 2 19.47 5.89 -8.01
C ASN A 2 20.47 5.81 -9.19
N PRO A 3 21.37 4.79 -9.25
CA PRO A 3 22.40 4.70 -10.29
C PRO A 3 21.82 4.55 -11.71
N GLN A 4 20.59 4.06 -11.86
CA GLN A 4 19.93 3.95 -13.16
C GLN A 4 19.51 5.32 -13.71
N LEU A 5 19.21 6.29 -12.84
CA LEU A 5 18.88 7.66 -13.26
C LEU A 5 20.13 8.45 -13.69
N SER A 6 21.32 8.04 -13.26
CA SER A 6 22.59 8.67 -13.63
C SER A 6 23.14 8.18 -14.97
N ASN A 7 22.55 7.15 -15.58
CA ASN A 7 23.02 6.59 -16.84
C ASN A 7 22.37 7.30 -18.05
N GLY A 8 23.07 8.28 -18.62
CA GLY A 8 22.62 9.00 -19.82
C GLY A 8 22.45 8.11 -21.07
N GLY A 9 22.98 6.89 -21.07
CA GLY A 9 22.82 5.92 -22.16
C GLY A 9 21.64 4.95 -22.00
N LEU A 10 20.83 5.08 -20.93
CA LEU A 10 19.79 4.09 -20.59
C LEU A 10 18.78 3.87 -21.73
N PHE A 11 18.43 4.93 -22.48
CA PHE A 11 17.47 4.85 -23.58
C PHE A 11 17.93 3.91 -24.71
N LEU A 12 19.24 3.72 -24.92
CA LEU A 12 19.78 2.85 -25.97
C LEU A 12 19.50 1.36 -25.76
N HIS A 13 19.05 0.98 -24.56
CA HIS A 13 18.57 -0.38 -24.26
C HIS A 13 17.18 -0.65 -24.84
N TYR A 14 16.38 0.41 -25.03
CA TYR A 14 14.98 0.33 -25.46
C TYR A 14 14.79 0.84 -26.88
N TYR A 15 15.59 1.83 -27.29
CA TYR A 15 15.50 2.49 -28.58
C TYR A 15 16.78 2.35 -29.41
N THR A 16 16.65 2.25 -30.73
CA THR A 16 17.79 2.42 -31.65
C THR A 16 18.23 3.88 -31.74
N LYS A 17 19.49 4.09 -32.16
CA LYS A 17 20.02 5.45 -32.38
C LYS A 17 19.33 6.10 -33.56
N GLU A 18 19.01 5.29 -34.56
CA GLU A 18 18.30 5.67 -35.78
C GLU A 18 16.94 6.27 -35.44
N LEU A 19 16.13 5.57 -34.63
CA LEU A 19 14.81 6.06 -34.20
C LEU A 19 14.91 7.32 -33.33
N MET A 20 15.85 7.40 -32.38
CA MET A 20 15.90 8.53 -31.44
C MET A 20 16.63 9.77 -31.97
N LEU A 21 17.66 9.59 -32.79
CA LEU A 21 18.55 10.68 -33.23
C LEU A 21 18.29 11.11 -34.67
N HIS A 22 17.85 10.19 -35.53
CA HIS A 22 17.71 10.43 -36.97
C HIS A 22 16.26 10.58 -37.44
N ASP A 23 15.27 10.06 -36.71
CA ASP A 23 13.86 10.30 -37.03
C ASP A 23 13.40 11.68 -36.52
N ALA A 24 12.82 12.46 -37.43
CA ALA A 24 12.24 13.76 -37.09
C ALA A 24 10.89 13.62 -36.38
N GLY A 25 10.16 12.53 -36.62
CA GLY A 25 8.88 12.23 -35.97
C GLY A 25 9.04 11.96 -34.48
N ALA A 26 10.05 11.18 -34.09
CA ALA A 26 10.38 10.88 -32.69
C ALA A 26 10.76 12.12 -31.84
N ARG A 27 11.05 13.27 -32.47
CA ARG A 27 11.30 14.55 -31.77
C ARG A 27 10.01 15.32 -31.46
N LEU A 28 8.93 15.02 -32.17
CA LEU A 28 7.66 15.75 -32.11
C LEU A 28 6.58 14.94 -31.39
N GLU A 29 6.63 13.61 -31.49
CA GLU A 29 5.60 12.70 -30.97
C GLU A 29 6.20 11.58 -30.11
N VAL A 30 5.33 10.92 -29.32
CA VAL A 30 5.74 9.78 -28.50
C VAL A 30 6.03 8.58 -29.38
N ALA A 31 7.32 8.30 -29.59
CA ALA A 31 7.78 7.09 -30.28
C ALA A 31 7.82 5.89 -29.33
N LEU A 32 7.30 4.73 -29.79
CA LEU A 32 7.37 3.48 -29.04
C LEU A 32 8.75 2.82 -29.18
N PRO A 33 9.22 2.07 -28.16
CA PRO A 33 10.49 1.36 -28.23
C PRO A 33 10.53 0.29 -29.30
N ASP A 34 11.63 0.23 -30.04
CA ASP A 34 11.85 -0.75 -31.11
C ASP A 34 12.78 -1.90 -30.68
N ARG A 35 13.63 -1.72 -29.67
CA ARG A 35 14.55 -2.78 -29.19
C ARG A 35 13.96 -3.65 -28.10
N ARG A 36 13.41 -3.01 -27.07
CA ARG A 36 12.86 -3.69 -25.88
C ARG A 36 11.67 -2.90 -25.34
N PRO A 37 10.63 -3.57 -24.84
CA PRO A 37 9.53 -2.87 -24.18
C PRO A 37 10.06 -2.10 -22.97
N LEU A 38 9.47 -0.94 -22.68
CA LEU A 38 9.79 -0.20 -21.46
C LEU A 38 9.50 -1.09 -20.24
N PRO A 39 10.27 -0.96 -19.16
CA PRO A 39 9.96 -1.64 -17.92
C PRO A 39 8.58 -1.20 -17.47
N SER A 40 7.62 -2.10 -17.57
CA SER A 40 6.31 -1.86 -17.01
C SER A 40 6.41 -1.99 -15.50
N LEU A 41 5.81 -1.05 -14.76
CA LEU A 41 5.56 -1.23 -13.32
C LEU A 41 4.58 -2.39 -13.06
N VAL A 42 3.97 -2.93 -14.12
CA VAL A 42 3.16 -4.15 -14.11
C VAL A 42 4.02 -5.33 -14.58
N GLY A 43 4.74 -5.95 -13.63
CA GLY A 43 5.24 -7.33 -13.65
C GLY A 43 6.10 -7.80 -14.83
N GLY A 44 7.43 -7.67 -14.72
CA GLY A 44 8.38 -8.38 -15.59
C GLY A 44 8.72 -9.76 -15.03
N ALA A 45 8.10 -10.81 -15.59
CA ALA A 45 8.52 -12.19 -15.44
C ALA A 45 9.43 -12.58 -16.62
N GLU A 46 10.61 -13.12 -16.31
CA GLU A 46 11.41 -13.90 -17.26
C GLU A 46 10.65 -15.19 -17.63
N PRO A 47 10.54 -15.58 -18.91
CA PRO A 47 9.91 -16.82 -19.29
C PRO A 47 10.92 -17.97 -19.22
N GLY A 48 10.84 -18.84 -18.20
CA GLY A 48 11.59 -20.11 -18.26
C GLY A 48 11.86 -20.91 -16.99
N GLY A 49 11.41 -20.50 -15.80
CA GLY A 49 11.58 -21.29 -14.57
C GLY A 49 10.28 -21.99 -14.14
N PRO A 50 10.32 -23.17 -13.49
CA PRO A 50 9.15 -23.71 -12.80
C PRO A 50 8.74 -22.72 -11.72
N ALA A 51 7.64 -22.01 -11.96
CA ALA A 51 7.13 -20.93 -11.13
C ALA A 51 7.05 -21.36 -9.67
N ARG A 52 7.71 -20.60 -8.80
CA ARG A 52 7.62 -20.83 -7.35
C ARG A 52 6.17 -20.59 -6.92
N PRO A 53 5.65 -21.31 -5.91
CA PRO A 53 4.27 -21.15 -5.44
C PRO A 53 3.88 -19.69 -5.10
N LEU A 54 4.85 -18.87 -4.69
CA LEU A 54 4.67 -17.46 -4.36
C LEU A 54 4.48 -16.54 -5.59
N GLU A 55 5.07 -16.86 -6.74
CA GLU A 55 4.92 -16.06 -7.98
C GLU A 55 3.50 -16.17 -8.54
N ARG A 56 2.85 -17.32 -8.34
CA ARG A 56 1.47 -17.58 -8.76
C ARG A 56 0.44 -16.75 -7.97
N CYS A 57 0.83 -16.22 -6.80
CA CYS A 57 0.01 -15.34 -5.96
C CYS A 57 0.16 -13.85 -6.29
N LEU A 58 1.18 -13.47 -7.08
CA LEU A 58 1.56 -12.09 -7.36
C LEU A 58 1.20 -11.65 -8.79
N ALA A 59 0.41 -12.45 -9.51
CA ALA A 59 -0.03 -12.13 -10.86
C ALA A 59 -0.93 -10.87 -10.86
N PRO A 60 -0.69 -9.89 -11.76
CA PRO A 60 -1.54 -8.71 -11.89
C PRO A 60 -3.00 -9.09 -12.14
N GLY A 61 -3.92 -8.54 -11.35
CA GLY A 61 -5.37 -8.68 -11.56
C GLY A 61 -6.07 -9.82 -10.82
N ARG A 62 -5.37 -10.63 -10.02
CA ARG A 62 -6.02 -11.54 -9.06
C ARG A 62 -6.09 -10.91 -7.67
N PRO A 63 -7.27 -10.90 -7.01
CA PRO A 63 -7.32 -10.57 -5.59
C PRO A 63 -6.45 -11.58 -4.84
N MET A 64 -5.35 -11.10 -4.26
CA MET A 64 -4.51 -11.88 -3.36
C MET A 64 -5.36 -12.29 -2.17
N ASP A 65 -5.25 -13.54 -1.71
CA ASP A 65 -5.94 -14.02 -0.51
C ASP A 65 -5.36 -13.38 0.77
N ASP A 66 -6.17 -13.20 1.81
CA ASP A 66 -5.75 -12.53 3.06
C ASP A 66 -4.65 -13.29 3.80
N GLU A 67 -4.70 -14.62 3.82
CA GLU A 67 -3.67 -15.45 4.47
C GLU A 67 -2.34 -15.33 3.72
N VAL A 68 -2.41 -15.35 2.39
CA VAL A 68 -1.23 -15.20 1.53
C VAL A 68 -0.63 -13.80 1.70
N PHE A 69 -1.48 -12.78 1.76
CA PHE A 69 -1.06 -11.40 1.98
C PHE A 69 -0.35 -11.23 3.32
N LEU A 70 -0.95 -11.72 4.42
CA LEU A 70 -0.33 -11.66 5.76
C LEU A 70 1.00 -12.40 5.82
N ARG A 71 1.09 -13.58 5.19
CA ARG A 71 2.35 -14.31 5.10
C ARG A 71 3.42 -13.50 4.36
N CYS A 72 3.09 -12.93 3.21
CA CYS A 72 4.00 -12.07 2.46
C CYS A 72 4.40 -10.81 3.24
N PHE A 73 3.49 -10.24 4.03
CA PHE A 73 3.75 -9.12 4.93
C PHE A 73 4.79 -9.49 5.99
N HIS A 74 4.58 -10.59 6.72
CA HIS A 74 5.53 -11.05 7.75
C HIS A 74 6.90 -11.43 7.19
N GLU A 75 6.96 -11.93 5.96
CA GLU A 75 8.21 -12.25 5.28
C GLU A 75 8.90 -11.03 4.63
N GLY A 76 8.28 -9.85 4.64
CA GLY A 76 8.81 -8.66 3.96
C GLY A 76 8.84 -8.78 2.44
N LYS A 77 8.00 -9.65 1.86
CA LYS A 77 7.94 -9.96 0.43
C LYS A 77 6.73 -9.33 -0.27
N LEU A 78 6.10 -8.33 0.34
CA LEU A 78 5.02 -7.61 -0.32
C LEU A 78 5.55 -6.87 -1.56
N PRO A 79 4.81 -6.89 -2.69
CA PRO A 79 5.25 -6.22 -3.91
C PRO A 79 5.26 -4.69 -3.76
N SER A 80 4.40 -4.15 -2.89
CA SER A 80 4.35 -2.74 -2.56
C SER A 80 3.82 -2.53 -1.14
N TRP A 81 4.23 -1.43 -0.52
CA TRP A 81 3.70 -0.95 0.75
C TRP A 81 3.02 0.40 0.51
N GLY A 82 1.72 0.44 0.74
CA GLY A 82 0.89 1.63 0.49
C GLY A 82 -0.32 1.66 1.40
N HIS A 83 -1.19 2.66 1.20
CA HIS A 83 -2.35 2.91 2.06
C HIS A 83 -3.29 1.70 2.15
N GLU A 84 -3.62 1.08 1.02
CA GLU A 84 -4.51 -0.09 1.02
C GLU A 84 -3.88 -1.30 1.73
N ALA A 85 -2.58 -1.55 1.53
CA ALA A 85 -1.86 -2.61 2.22
C ALA A 85 -1.87 -2.39 3.74
N LYS A 86 -1.70 -1.15 4.20
CA LYS A 86 -1.82 -0.77 5.61
C LYS A 86 -3.21 -1.08 6.16
N LEU A 87 -4.28 -0.63 5.49
CA LEU A 87 -5.65 -0.91 5.92
C LEU A 87 -5.94 -2.40 5.99
N ARG A 88 -5.41 -3.18 5.04
CA ARG A 88 -5.55 -4.63 5.02
C ARG A 88 -4.85 -5.31 6.19
N VAL A 89 -3.60 -4.95 6.48
CA VAL A 89 -2.88 -5.45 7.68
C VAL A 89 -3.67 -5.16 8.95
N VAL A 90 -4.16 -3.92 9.10
CA VAL A 90 -4.97 -3.51 10.25
C VAL A 90 -6.22 -4.38 10.36
N TRP A 91 -6.97 -4.54 9.27
CA TRP A 91 -8.21 -5.32 9.27
C TRP A 91 -7.96 -6.80 9.62
N CYS A 92 -6.99 -7.45 8.96
CA CYS A 92 -6.70 -8.86 9.19
C CYS A 92 -6.24 -9.13 10.63
N LEU A 93 -5.30 -8.34 11.16
CA LEU A 93 -4.77 -8.53 12.51
C LEU A 93 -5.83 -8.24 13.60
N LEU A 94 -6.75 -7.29 13.37
CA LEU A 94 -7.85 -7.04 14.29
C LEU A 94 -8.85 -8.20 14.34
N ARG A 95 -9.10 -8.88 13.22
CA ARG A 95 -9.97 -10.06 13.18
C ARG A 95 -9.30 -11.30 13.76
N GLU A 96 -8.00 -11.46 13.55
CA GLU A 96 -7.24 -12.59 14.09
C GLU A 96 -7.08 -12.51 15.61
N HIS A 97 -6.76 -11.33 16.14
CA HIS A 97 -6.41 -11.18 17.55
C HIS A 97 -7.47 -10.49 18.39
N GLY A 98 -8.47 -9.83 17.78
CA GLY A 98 -9.48 -9.06 18.50
C GLY A 98 -8.91 -7.78 19.10
N ARG A 99 -9.62 -6.66 18.92
CA ARG A 99 -9.14 -5.34 19.38
C ARG A 99 -8.81 -5.29 20.88
N MET A 100 -9.69 -5.84 21.72
CA MET A 100 -9.60 -5.82 23.19
C MET A 100 -8.73 -6.95 23.78
N LYS A 101 -8.21 -7.86 22.94
CA LYS A 101 -7.40 -9.01 23.38
C LYS A 101 -5.92 -8.86 22.96
N GLY A 102 -5.44 -7.63 22.81
CA GLY A 102 -4.07 -7.32 22.40
C GLY A 102 -3.88 -7.11 20.89
N GLY A 103 -4.94 -7.20 20.07
CA GLY A 103 -4.85 -6.88 18.64
C GLY A 103 -4.40 -5.44 18.37
N THR A 104 -4.72 -4.50 19.26
CA THR A 104 -4.29 -3.10 19.12
C THR A 104 -2.76 -2.97 19.16
N GLU A 105 -2.12 -3.58 20.15
CA GLU A 105 -0.66 -3.56 20.30
C GLU A 105 0.03 -4.28 19.14
N LYS A 106 -0.49 -5.44 18.74
CA LYS A 106 0.04 -6.20 17.60
C LYS A 106 -0.02 -5.43 16.28
N VAL A 107 -1.12 -4.72 16.02
CA VAL A 107 -1.25 -3.88 14.82
C VAL A 107 -0.22 -2.75 14.86
N LEU A 108 -0.11 -2.03 15.98
CA LEU A 108 0.84 -0.93 16.09
C LEU A 108 2.30 -1.42 15.93
N GLN A 109 2.63 -2.54 16.55
CA GLN A 109 3.95 -3.17 16.40
C GLN A 109 4.22 -3.59 14.96
N ALA A 110 3.25 -4.23 14.29
CA ALA A 110 3.38 -4.65 12.90
C ALA A 110 3.60 -3.44 11.96
N LEU A 111 2.83 -2.36 12.14
CA LEU A 111 2.99 -1.14 11.36
C LEU A 111 4.34 -0.46 11.62
N GLN A 112 4.78 -0.42 12.88
CA GLN A 112 6.08 0.13 13.24
C GLN A 112 7.23 -0.65 12.58
N GLN A 113 7.16 -1.99 12.57
CA GLN A 113 8.14 -2.84 11.91
C GLN A 113 8.18 -2.62 10.39
N ALA A 114 7.02 -2.43 9.76
CA ALA A 114 6.92 -2.24 8.31
C ALA A 114 7.37 -0.83 7.86
N GLU A 115 7.08 0.20 8.65
CA GLU A 115 7.32 1.61 8.30
C GLU A 115 8.65 2.15 8.84
N GLY A 116 9.23 1.50 9.86
CA GLY A 116 10.49 1.89 10.46
C GLY A 116 10.47 3.35 10.93
N SER A 117 11.43 4.15 10.46
CA SER A 117 11.56 5.57 10.81
C SER A 117 10.45 6.45 10.25
N GLY A 118 9.66 5.96 9.28
CA GLY A 118 8.49 6.66 8.75
C GLY A 118 7.22 6.40 9.55
N HIS A 119 7.29 5.57 10.59
CA HIS A 119 6.13 5.23 11.40
C HIS A 119 5.59 6.43 12.17
N ASN A 120 4.27 6.57 12.14
CA ASN A 120 3.56 7.57 12.93
C ASN A 120 2.49 6.88 13.78
N VAL A 121 2.70 6.88 15.10
CA VAL A 121 1.81 6.22 16.07
C VAL A 121 0.40 6.81 16.00
N THR A 122 0.28 8.14 15.89
CA THR A 122 -1.01 8.82 15.81
C THR A 122 -1.79 8.45 14.55
N ALA A 123 -1.12 8.45 13.39
CA ALA A 123 -1.73 8.02 12.14
C ALA A 123 -2.12 6.54 12.16
N SER A 124 -1.27 5.69 12.74
CA SER A 124 -1.52 4.25 12.87
C SER A 124 -2.73 3.97 13.74
N TYR A 125 -2.83 4.65 14.89
CA TYR A 125 -3.98 4.57 15.77
C TYR A 125 -5.26 5.10 15.10
N PHE A 126 -5.16 6.19 14.35
CA PHE A 126 -6.27 6.72 13.56
C PHE A 126 -6.83 5.67 12.60
N TRP A 127 -5.99 5.06 11.75
CA TRP A 127 -6.44 4.05 10.81
C TRP A 127 -7.00 2.81 11.49
N LEU A 128 -6.38 2.38 12.60
CA LEU A 128 -6.90 1.31 13.45
C LEU A 128 -8.32 1.61 13.95
N GLN A 129 -8.56 2.83 14.44
CA GLN A 129 -9.89 3.27 14.88
C GLN A 129 -10.91 3.25 13.74
N MET A 130 -10.53 3.79 12.58
CA MET A 130 -11.42 3.92 11.44
C MET A 130 -11.77 2.56 10.82
N VAL A 131 -10.81 1.64 10.73
CA VAL A 131 -11.05 0.26 10.29
C VAL A 131 -11.97 -0.47 11.27
N THR A 132 -11.73 -0.35 12.58
CA THR A 132 -12.61 -0.97 13.59
C THR A 132 -14.05 -0.47 13.45
N LEU A 133 -14.25 0.83 13.25
CA LEU A 133 -15.59 1.40 13.08
C LEU A 133 -16.29 0.84 11.83
N ALA A 134 -15.56 0.72 10.73
CA ALA A 134 -16.11 0.18 9.49
C ALA A 134 -16.41 -1.33 9.63
N ASP A 135 -15.53 -2.09 10.31
CA ASP A 135 -15.69 -3.53 10.51
C ASP A 135 -16.91 -3.86 11.39
N VAL A 136 -17.13 -3.10 12.47
CA VAL A 136 -18.34 -3.22 13.31
C VAL A 136 -19.62 -2.99 12.50
N LYS A 137 -19.58 -2.13 11.47
CA LYS A 137 -20.73 -1.89 10.57
C LYS A 137 -20.84 -2.94 9.46
N ALA A 138 -19.74 -3.60 9.12
CA ALA A 138 -19.66 -4.56 8.04
C ALA A 138 -20.26 -5.92 8.40
N GLY A 139 -20.24 -6.29 9.69
CA GLY A 139 -20.72 -7.59 10.17
C GLY A 139 -19.77 -8.74 9.82
N ASP A 140 -20.33 -9.92 9.56
CA ASP A 140 -19.56 -11.14 9.29
C ASP A 140 -19.07 -11.23 7.84
N LEU A 141 -18.00 -10.48 7.56
CA LEU A 141 -17.24 -10.62 6.33
C LEU A 141 -16.12 -11.64 6.47
N THR A 142 -15.82 -12.36 5.39
CA THR A 142 -14.76 -13.38 5.38
C THR A 142 -13.45 -12.87 4.80
N THR A 143 -13.48 -11.81 3.99
CA THR A 143 -12.28 -11.31 3.30
C THR A 143 -12.19 -9.78 3.29
N TYR A 144 -10.96 -9.25 3.24
CA TYR A 144 -10.70 -7.83 3.08
C TYR A 144 -11.24 -7.29 1.75
N ALA A 145 -11.21 -8.10 0.69
CA ALA A 145 -11.73 -7.69 -0.62
C ALA A 145 -13.24 -7.35 -0.55
N GLN A 146 -14.02 -8.13 0.20
CA GLN A 146 -15.43 -7.81 0.47
C GLN A 146 -15.55 -6.56 1.34
N PHE A 147 -14.71 -6.43 2.37
CA PHE A 147 -14.70 -5.27 3.26
C PHE A 147 -14.43 -3.98 2.51
N ALA A 148 -13.45 -3.96 1.60
CA ALA A 148 -13.07 -2.80 0.81
C ALA A 148 -14.20 -2.34 -0.13
N GLN A 149 -15.04 -3.26 -0.62
CA GLN A 149 -16.17 -2.95 -1.50
C GLN A 149 -17.37 -2.33 -0.77
N LEU A 150 -17.44 -2.39 0.57
CA LEU A 150 -18.56 -1.84 1.30
C LEU A 150 -18.62 -0.30 1.23
N PRO A 151 -19.80 0.31 1.05
CA PRO A 151 -19.95 1.77 1.05
C PRO A 151 -19.41 2.46 2.33
N SER A 152 -19.48 1.77 3.47
CA SER A 152 -18.92 2.25 4.75
C SER A 152 -17.39 2.31 4.76
N SER A 153 -16.74 1.42 4.01
CA SER A 153 -15.29 1.25 3.97
C SER A 153 -14.63 2.01 2.82
N GLN A 154 -15.37 2.35 1.77
CA GLN A 154 -14.88 3.14 0.63
C GLN A 154 -14.25 4.47 1.04
N LYS A 155 -14.77 5.12 2.09
CA LYS A 155 -14.19 6.36 2.63
C LYS A 155 -12.79 6.16 3.21
N LEU A 156 -12.46 4.95 3.67
CA LEU A 156 -11.16 4.62 4.23
C LEU A 156 -10.07 4.58 3.17
N LEU A 157 -10.41 4.30 1.91
CA LEU A 157 -9.45 4.23 0.81
C LEU A 157 -8.82 5.60 0.49
N ASN A 158 -9.42 6.70 0.97
CA ASN A 158 -8.84 8.02 0.85
C ASN A 158 -7.82 8.26 2.00
N PRO A 159 -6.51 8.40 1.72
CA PRO A 159 -5.50 8.67 2.75
C PRO A 159 -5.68 10.04 3.44
N ASP A 160 -6.28 11.02 2.75
CA ASP A 160 -6.50 12.38 3.27
C ASP A 160 -7.66 12.46 4.28
N LEU A 161 -8.28 11.32 4.61
CA LEU A 161 -9.33 11.26 5.62
C LEU A 161 -8.82 11.72 6.99
N ILE A 162 -7.54 11.50 7.28
CA ILE A 162 -6.92 11.89 8.55
C ILE A 162 -6.90 13.41 8.74
N ASP A 163 -6.77 14.18 7.66
CA ASP A 163 -6.69 15.65 7.69
C ASP A 163 -8.00 16.30 8.15
N LYS A 164 -9.11 15.56 8.09
CA LYS A 164 -10.40 16.01 8.63
C LYS A 164 -10.43 16.00 10.16
N HIS A 165 -9.53 15.24 10.78
CA HIS A 165 -9.49 14.99 12.22
C HIS A 165 -8.27 15.64 12.87
N TYR A 166 -7.15 15.68 12.16
CA TYR A 166 -5.88 16.18 12.67
C TYR A 166 -5.36 17.33 11.81
N SER A 167 -4.70 18.29 12.44
CA SER A 167 -3.82 19.23 11.75
C SER A 167 -2.47 18.58 11.43
N ASP A 168 -1.78 19.12 10.43
CA ASP A 168 -0.42 18.70 10.04
C ASP A 168 0.54 18.76 11.22
N ARG A 169 0.35 19.75 12.12
CA ARG A 169 1.11 19.88 13.37
C ARG A 169 0.85 18.70 14.29
N ALA A 170 -0.42 18.35 14.53
CA ALA A 170 -0.77 17.22 15.39
C ALA A 170 -0.25 15.88 14.83
N ILE A 171 -0.21 15.72 13.51
CA ILE A 171 0.39 14.55 12.87
C ILE A 171 1.91 14.56 13.00
N ALA A 172 2.58 15.68 12.75
CA ALA A 172 4.03 15.79 12.90
C ALA A 172 4.49 15.49 14.34
N ASP A 173 3.81 16.08 15.32
CA ASP A 173 4.02 15.85 16.75
C ASP A 173 3.58 14.42 17.19
N GLY A 174 2.81 13.75 16.33
CA GLY A 174 2.22 12.43 16.52
C GLY A 174 3.12 11.24 16.16
N ALA A 175 4.31 11.52 15.61
CA ALA A 175 5.30 10.50 15.27
C ALA A 175 6.00 9.93 16.52
N THR A 176 6.19 10.76 17.54
CA THR A 176 6.89 10.39 18.79
C THR A 176 5.94 10.01 19.92
N ASP A 177 4.78 10.67 20.01
CA ASP A 177 3.79 10.44 21.06
C ASP A 177 2.38 10.44 20.48
N LEU A 178 1.45 9.71 21.11
CA LEU A 178 0.07 9.63 20.64
C LEU A 178 -0.63 10.99 20.86
N ARG A 179 -1.13 11.60 19.79
CA ARG A 179 -1.90 12.85 19.84
C ARG A 179 -3.38 12.59 19.67
N PHE A 180 -4.18 13.39 20.37
CA PHE A 180 -5.63 13.41 20.18
C PHE A 180 -6.00 14.31 18.99
N PRO A 181 -7.14 14.05 18.31
CA PRO A 181 -7.63 14.89 17.23
C PRO A 181 -7.90 16.32 17.71
N ASP A 182 -7.36 17.29 16.99
CA ASP A 182 -7.48 18.72 17.28
C ASP A 182 -8.51 19.43 16.38
N ARG A 183 -8.89 18.84 15.24
CA ARG A 183 -9.91 19.41 14.32
C ARG A 183 -11.30 18.83 14.55
N LYS A 184 -11.41 17.49 14.57
CA LYS A 184 -12.68 16.80 14.71
C LYS A 184 -12.51 15.56 15.58
N PRO A 185 -13.35 15.35 16.60
CA PRO A 185 -13.26 14.17 17.45
C PRO A 185 -13.42 12.90 16.62
N LEU A 186 -12.74 11.83 17.04
CA LEU A 186 -12.91 10.52 16.43
C LEU A 186 -14.32 10.00 16.73
N PRO A 187 -14.95 9.31 15.76
CA PRO A 187 -16.20 8.60 16.03
C PRO A 187 -15.98 7.59 17.16
N SER A 188 -16.81 7.69 18.21
CA SER A 188 -16.76 6.80 19.38
C SER A 188 -17.69 5.60 19.21
N PHE A 189 -17.41 4.54 19.98
CA PHE A 189 -18.26 3.34 20.10
C PHE A 189 -19.32 3.49 21.19
N VAL A 190 -19.42 4.65 21.85
CA VAL A 190 -20.29 4.82 23.01
C VAL A 190 -21.74 5.00 22.52
N ARG A 191 -22.53 3.94 22.71
CA ARG A 191 -23.96 4.06 23.01
C ARG A 191 -24.14 3.95 24.51
#